data_AF-A0A9P0BRJ4-F1
#
_entry.id   AF-A0A9P0BRJ4-F1
#
_cell.length_a   1.000
_cell.length_b   1.000
_cell.length_c   1.000
_cell.angle_alpha   90.00
_cell.angle_beta   90.00
_cell.angle_gamma   90.00
#
_symmetry.space_group_name_H-M   'P 1'
#
loop_
_entity.id
_entity.type
_entity.pdbx_description
1 polymer ?
#
loop_
_entity_poly.entity_id
_entity_poly.type
_entity_poly.pdbx_seq_one_letter_code
_entity_poly.pdbx_strand_id
1 'polypeptide(L)'
;MAAPQEVRDDLRSARREPTQAVQVFGRKKTATAVAYCKRGHGVLRVNGRPLDLVEPRLLQYKLQEPILLLGKERFSDVDIRVTVKGGGHVAQVYAIRQAISKALIAYYQKYVDEASKKEIKDILVQYDRSLLVADPRRCEPKKFGGPGARARYQKSYR
;
A
#
# COMPACT_ATOMS: atom_id res chain seq x y z
N MET A 1 -15.97 56.70 4.81
CA MET A 1 -16.43 55.71 5.80
C MET A 1 -15.66 54.43 5.54
N ALA A 2 -14.50 54.29 6.21
CA ALA A 2 -13.61 53.14 6.03
C ALA A 2 -14.15 51.97 6.85
N ALA A 3 -14.28 50.80 6.23
CA ALA A 3 -14.66 49.58 6.95
C ALA A 3 -13.62 49.29 8.05
N PRO A 4 -14.04 48.87 9.26
CA PRO A 4 -13.15 48.58 10.37
C PRO A 4 -12.18 47.44 10.01
N GLN A 5 -10.90 47.63 10.35
CA GLN A 5 -9.81 46.70 10.02
C GLN A 5 -10.00 45.30 10.62
N GLU A 6 -10.87 45.14 11.62
CA GLU A 6 -11.15 43.86 12.29
C GLU A 6 -11.74 42.79 11.35
N VAL A 7 -12.52 43.18 10.33
CA VAL A 7 -13.16 42.21 9.41
C VAL A 7 -12.16 41.64 8.38
N ARG A 8 -10.97 42.24 8.24
CA ARG A 8 -9.94 41.78 7.29
C ARG A 8 -8.99 40.72 7.87
N ASP A 9 -8.88 40.61 9.19
CA ASP A 9 -7.98 39.66 9.84
C ASP A 9 -8.61 38.28 10.09
N ASP A 10 -9.95 38.16 10.07
CA ASP A 10 -10.65 36.87 10.20
C ASP A 10 -10.45 35.94 8.99
N LEU A 11 -10.09 36.47 7.82
CA LEU A 11 -9.79 35.69 6.62
C LEU A 11 -8.38 35.06 6.62
N ARG A 12 -7.53 35.39 7.61
CA ARG A 12 -6.18 34.83 7.75
C ARG A 12 -6.09 33.67 8.77
N SER A 13 -7.20 33.29 9.41
CA SER A 13 -7.20 32.26 10.46
C SER A 13 -7.61 30.86 10.00
N ALA A 14 -7.80 30.61 8.69
CA ALA A 14 -7.92 29.26 8.16
C ALA A 14 -6.55 28.55 8.12
N ARG A 15 -5.87 28.45 9.27
CA ARG A 15 -4.82 27.45 9.49
C ARG A 15 -5.51 26.10 9.36
N ARG A 16 -5.52 25.54 8.14
CA ARG A 16 -5.93 24.13 7.91
C ARG A 16 -5.23 23.29 8.96
N GLU A 17 -6.00 22.63 9.81
CA GLU A 17 -5.45 21.65 10.74
C GLU A 17 -4.54 20.69 9.96
N PRO A 18 -3.38 20.31 10.52
CA PRO A 18 -2.46 19.42 9.83
C PRO A 18 -3.20 18.12 9.49
N THR A 19 -3.36 17.84 8.20
CA THR A 19 -4.11 16.67 7.73
C THR A 19 -3.47 15.40 8.31
N GLN A 20 -4.23 14.67 9.12
CA GLN A 20 -3.80 13.39 9.67
C GLN A 20 -3.61 12.40 8.52
N ALA A 21 -2.35 12.21 8.13
CA ALA A 21 -1.98 11.41 6.99
C ALA A 21 -0.67 10.66 7.22
N VAL A 22 -0.57 9.49 6.60
CA VAL A 22 0.59 8.62 6.63
C VAL A 22 0.89 8.15 5.22
N GLN A 23 2.16 8.13 4.86
CA GLN A 23 2.63 7.59 3.59
C GLN A 23 3.52 6.38 3.85
N VAL A 24 3.21 5.27 3.17
CA VAL A 24 3.98 4.03 3.26
C VAL A 24 4.12 3.39 1.89
N PHE A 25 4.97 2.36 1.81
CA PHE A 25 5.19 1.62 0.57
C PHE A 25 5.15 0.10 0.76
N GLY A 26 4.60 -0.58 -0.24
CA GLY A 26 4.71 -2.02 -0.48
C GLY A 26 5.61 -2.31 -1.67
N ARG A 27 6.37 -3.41 -1.61
CA ARG A 27 7.30 -3.80 -2.69
C ARG A 27 7.28 -5.30 -2.92
N LYS A 28 7.15 -5.70 -4.19
CA LYS A 28 7.31 -7.09 -4.63
C LYS A 28 8.04 -7.10 -5.95
N LYS A 29 9.17 -7.82 -6.04
CA LYS A 29 10.07 -7.74 -7.20
C LYS A 29 10.34 -6.27 -7.57
N THR A 30 10.17 -5.89 -8.82
CA THR A 30 10.35 -4.51 -9.28
C THR A 30 9.10 -3.63 -9.09
N ALA A 31 7.97 -4.18 -8.64
CA ALA A 31 6.76 -3.42 -8.37
C ALA A 31 6.87 -2.64 -7.05
N THR A 32 6.56 -1.36 -7.14
CA THR A 32 6.47 -0.42 -6.00
C THR A 32 5.05 0.13 -5.93
N ALA A 33 4.41 -0.04 -4.78
CA ALA A 33 3.11 0.53 -4.47
C ALA A 33 3.27 1.52 -3.32
N VAL A 34 2.94 2.79 -3.53
CA VAL A 34 3.00 3.84 -2.51
C VAL A 34 1.57 4.15 -2.09
N ALA A 35 1.25 3.90 -0.82
CA ALA A 35 -0.05 4.19 -0.24
C ALA A 35 0.00 5.48 0.56
N TYR A 36 -0.93 6.37 0.26
CA TYR A 36 -1.21 7.57 1.03
C TYR A 36 -2.53 7.37 1.75
N CYS A 37 -2.47 7.28 3.07
CA CYS A 37 -3.60 7.08 3.96
C CYS A 37 -3.90 8.38 4.67
N LYS A 38 -5.16 8.81 4.67
CA LYS A 38 -5.64 9.98 5.38
C LYS A 38 -6.96 9.63 6.07
N ARG A 39 -7.36 10.43 7.07
CA ARG A 39 -8.72 10.35 7.62
C ARG A 39 -9.76 10.59 6.52
N GLY A 40 -10.81 9.78 6.47
CA GLY A 40 -11.78 9.80 5.38
C GLY A 40 -13.01 8.92 5.61
N HIS A 41 -13.59 8.44 4.51
CA HIS A 41 -14.88 7.71 4.48
C HIS A 41 -14.73 6.28 3.90
N GLY A 42 -13.54 5.69 3.96
CA GLY A 42 -13.30 4.34 3.47
C GLY A 42 -13.08 4.23 1.97
N VAL A 43 -12.64 5.31 1.31
CA VAL A 43 -12.42 5.30 -0.14
C VAL A 43 -11.05 4.69 -0.46
N LEU A 44 -11.05 3.49 -1.04
CA LEU A 44 -9.83 2.82 -1.55
C LEU A 44 -9.70 2.96 -3.06
N ARG A 45 -8.60 3.57 -3.52
CA ARG A 45 -8.31 3.76 -4.95
C ARG A 45 -6.89 3.37 -5.30
N VAL A 46 -6.71 2.71 -6.44
CA VAL A 46 -5.41 2.35 -7.01
C VAL A 46 -5.26 3.06 -8.36
N ASN A 47 -4.22 3.88 -8.50
CA ASN A 47 -3.97 4.67 -9.72
C ASN A 47 -5.20 5.46 -10.22
N GLY A 48 -6.02 5.96 -9.28
CA GLY A 48 -7.24 6.74 -9.58
C GLY A 48 -8.49 5.91 -9.84
N ARG A 49 -8.37 4.58 -10.00
CA ARG A 49 -9.48 3.64 -10.18
C ARG A 49 -9.88 3.01 -8.84
N PRO A 50 -11.15 2.60 -8.65
CA PRO A 50 -11.54 1.85 -7.46
C PRO A 50 -10.85 0.48 -7.40
N LEU A 51 -10.74 -0.06 -6.20
CA LEU A 51 -10.04 -1.32 -5.90
C LEU A 51 -10.53 -2.51 -6.74
N ASP A 52 -11.84 -2.59 -6.98
CA ASP A 52 -12.50 -3.71 -7.67
C ASP A 52 -12.24 -3.74 -9.18
N LEU A 53 -11.76 -2.63 -9.74
CA LEU A 53 -11.42 -2.53 -11.16
C LEU A 53 -9.92 -2.78 -11.44
N VAL A 54 -9.17 -3.20 -10.44
CA VAL A 54 -7.76 -3.60 -10.63
C VAL A 54 -7.72 -4.94 -11.38
N GLU A 55 -6.94 -4.96 -12.46
CA GLU A 55 -6.67 -6.16 -13.24
C GLU A 55 -5.47 -6.93 -12.65
N PRO A 56 -5.47 -8.27 -12.70
CA PRO A 56 -6.45 -9.17 -13.33
C PRO A 56 -7.53 -9.63 -12.34
N ARG A 57 -8.75 -9.90 -12.83
CA ARG A 57 -9.92 -10.27 -11.99
C ARG A 57 -9.67 -11.48 -11.08
N LEU A 58 -8.94 -12.49 -11.57
CA LEU A 58 -8.57 -13.69 -10.80
C LEU A 58 -7.81 -13.40 -9.50
N LEU A 59 -7.05 -12.29 -9.46
CA LEU A 59 -6.24 -11.92 -8.29
C LEU A 59 -6.92 -10.87 -7.41
N GLN A 60 -8.18 -10.49 -7.67
CA GLN A 60 -8.89 -9.51 -6.86
C GLN A 60 -9.06 -9.96 -5.41
N TYR A 61 -9.32 -11.25 -5.18
CA TYR A 61 -9.37 -11.82 -3.83
C TYR A 61 -8.07 -11.58 -3.06
N LYS A 62 -6.91 -11.73 -3.70
CA LYS A 62 -5.59 -11.44 -3.08
C LYS A 62 -5.41 -9.98 -2.71
N LEU A 63 -6.08 -9.09 -3.41
CA LEU A 63 -6.01 -7.65 -3.20
C LEU A 63 -6.96 -7.19 -2.09
N GLN A 64 -8.10 -7.86 -1.95
CA GLN A 64 -9.11 -7.61 -0.90
C GLN A 64 -8.84 -8.34 0.42
N GLU A 65 -7.95 -9.34 0.46
CA GLU A 65 -7.52 -10.05 1.68
C GLU A 65 -7.37 -9.17 2.93
N PRO A 66 -6.60 -8.05 2.93
CA PRO A 66 -6.44 -7.24 4.14
C PRO A 66 -7.75 -6.61 4.62
N ILE A 67 -8.70 -6.35 3.72
CA ILE A 67 -10.02 -5.81 4.06
C ILE A 67 -10.90 -6.91 4.63
N LEU A 68 -10.85 -8.11 4.04
CA LEU A 68 -11.62 -9.26 4.50
C LEU A 68 -11.16 -9.75 5.87
N LEU A 69 -9.85 -9.74 6.14
CA LEU A 69 -9.28 -10.20 7.41
C LEU A 69 -9.58 -9.26 8.59
N LEU A 70 -9.57 -7.96 8.35
CA LEU A 70 -9.70 -6.95 9.42
C LEU A 70 -11.13 -6.42 9.57
N GLY A 71 -12.01 -6.72 8.61
CA GLY A 71 -13.36 -6.19 8.54
C GLY A 71 -13.40 -4.80 7.90
N LYS A 72 -14.53 -4.49 7.24
CA LYS A 72 -14.73 -3.19 6.55
C LYS A 72 -14.80 -2.02 7.52
N GLU A 73 -15.20 -2.25 8.77
CA GLU A 73 -15.34 -1.24 9.82
C GLU A 73 -14.01 -0.54 10.12
N ARG A 74 -12.89 -1.29 10.17
CA ARG A 74 -11.57 -0.68 10.42
C ARG A 74 -11.08 0.19 9.26
N PHE A 75 -11.71 0.07 8.09
CA PHE A 75 -11.39 0.89 6.91
C PHE A 75 -12.34 2.06 6.71
N SER A 76 -13.51 2.12 7.37
CA SER A 76 -14.50 3.18 7.12
C SER A 76 -13.99 4.58 7.48
N ASP A 77 -13.04 4.68 8.40
CA ASP A 77 -12.54 5.96 8.90
C ASP A 77 -11.35 6.51 8.11
N VAL A 78 -10.85 5.75 7.13
CA VAL A 78 -9.62 6.06 6.39
C VAL A 78 -9.81 5.98 4.87
N ASP A 79 -9.31 6.99 4.17
CA ASP A 79 -9.18 6.95 2.71
C ASP A 79 -7.76 6.54 2.33
N ILE A 80 -7.63 5.56 1.43
CA ILE A 80 -6.34 5.04 0.99
C ILE A 80 -6.22 5.23 -0.52
N ARG A 81 -5.27 6.06 -0.93
CA ARG A 81 -4.85 6.22 -2.33
C ARG A 81 -3.53 5.52 -2.57
N VAL A 82 -3.53 4.51 -3.43
CA VAL A 82 -2.34 3.75 -3.81
C VAL A 82 -1.89 4.16 -5.21
N THR A 83 -0.61 4.52 -5.36
CA THR A 83 0.04 4.74 -6.65
C THR A 83 1.03 3.61 -6.90
N VAL A 84 0.91 2.92 -8.03
CA VAL A 84 1.69 1.72 -8.34
C VAL A 84 2.48 1.92 -9.62
N LYS A 85 3.77 1.58 -9.58
CA LYS A 85 4.70 1.65 -10.72
C LYS A 85 5.62 0.42 -10.75
N GLY A 86 6.01 0.01 -11.95
CA GLY A 86 6.96 -1.10 -12.19
C GLY A 86 6.37 -2.50 -11.99
N GLY A 87 7.19 -3.51 -12.27
CA GLY A 87 6.81 -4.93 -12.19
C GLY A 87 5.77 -5.35 -13.24
N GLY A 88 5.09 -6.46 -12.97
CA GLY A 88 3.95 -6.94 -13.75
C GLY A 88 2.73 -7.16 -12.85
N HIS A 89 1.59 -7.52 -13.46
CA HIS A 89 0.28 -7.61 -12.79
C HIS A 89 0.31 -8.30 -11.43
N VAL A 90 0.86 -9.52 -11.36
CA VAL A 90 0.94 -10.27 -10.11
C VAL A 90 1.78 -9.54 -9.07
N ALA A 91 2.98 -9.08 -9.44
CA ALA A 91 3.86 -8.38 -8.50
C ALA A 91 3.21 -7.08 -7.98
N GLN A 92 2.47 -6.37 -8.84
CA GLN A 92 1.73 -5.18 -8.45
C GLN A 92 0.63 -5.50 -7.44
N VAL A 93 -0.18 -6.54 -7.65
CA VAL A 93 -1.21 -6.98 -6.69
C VAL A 93 -0.60 -7.26 -5.30
N TYR A 94 0.51 -8.00 -5.25
CA TYR A 94 1.19 -8.28 -3.98
C TYR A 94 1.81 -7.04 -3.34
N ALA A 95 2.27 -6.07 -4.13
CA ALA A 95 2.74 -4.79 -3.60
C ALA A 95 1.59 -3.93 -3.05
N ILE A 96 0.43 -3.93 -3.72
CA ILE A 96 -0.78 -3.20 -3.30
C ILE A 96 -1.32 -3.74 -1.98
N ARG A 97 -1.54 -5.07 -1.88
CA ARG A 97 -2.04 -5.69 -0.62
C ARG A 97 -1.12 -5.35 0.55
N GLN A 98 0.20 -5.41 0.34
CA GLN A 98 1.18 -5.05 1.35
C GLN A 98 1.12 -3.56 1.73
N ALA A 99 0.95 -2.68 0.74
CA ALA A 99 0.87 -1.24 1.00
C ALA A 99 -0.39 -0.87 1.80
N ILE A 100 -1.54 -1.49 1.51
CA ILE A 100 -2.80 -1.29 2.24
C ILE A 100 -2.65 -1.73 3.70
N SER A 101 -2.13 -2.94 3.95
CA SER A 101 -1.89 -3.44 5.32
C SER A 101 -0.97 -2.53 6.13
N LYS A 102 0.16 -2.11 5.54
CA LYS A 102 1.08 -1.18 6.20
C LYS A 102 0.45 0.17 6.47
N ALA A 103 -0.38 0.66 5.54
CA ALA A 103 -0.98 1.98 5.65
C ALA A 103 -1.93 2.05 6.84
N LEU A 104 -2.73 0.99 7.02
CA LEU A 104 -3.64 0.90 8.15
C LEU A 104 -2.88 0.81 9.49
N ILE A 105 -1.90 -0.09 9.60
CA ILE A 105 -1.08 -0.20 10.83
C ILE A 105 -0.40 1.13 11.16
N ALA A 106 0.20 1.79 10.17
CA ALA A 106 0.93 3.02 10.40
C ALA A 106 -0.01 4.19 10.76
N TYR A 107 -1.25 4.18 10.27
CA TYR A 107 -2.28 5.13 10.70
C TYR A 107 -2.69 4.91 12.16
N TYR A 108 -3.01 3.66 12.53
CA TYR A 108 -3.39 3.32 13.91
C TYR A 108 -2.26 3.58 14.91
N GLN A 109 -1.01 3.27 14.53
CA GLN A 109 0.20 3.57 15.32
C GLN A 109 0.34 5.05 15.66
N LYS A 110 -0.11 5.95 14.77
CA LYS A 110 0.12 7.39 14.89
C LYS A 110 -1.08 8.15 15.45
N TYR A 111 -2.30 7.70 15.17
CA TYR A 111 -3.51 8.52 15.37
C TYR A 111 -4.63 7.84 16.16
N VAL A 112 -4.55 6.54 16.46
CA VAL A 112 -5.62 5.81 17.16
C VAL A 112 -5.12 5.30 18.51
N ASP A 113 -4.56 4.09 18.56
CA ASP A 113 -4.08 3.48 19.80
C ASP A 113 -3.13 2.29 19.52
N GLU A 114 -2.30 1.94 20.51
CA GLU A 114 -1.34 0.85 20.37
C GLU A 114 -1.95 -0.55 20.47
N ALA A 115 -3.06 -0.71 21.20
CA ALA A 115 -3.71 -2.00 21.43
C ALA A 115 -4.37 -2.52 20.15
N SER A 116 -5.24 -1.72 19.53
CA SER A 116 -5.86 -1.98 18.22
C SER A 116 -4.80 -2.20 17.14
N LYS A 117 -3.72 -1.41 17.16
CA LYS A 117 -2.59 -1.61 16.23
C LYS A 117 -1.94 -2.98 16.42
N LYS A 118 -1.77 -3.44 17.66
CA LYS A 118 -1.19 -4.76 17.95
C LYS A 118 -2.12 -5.87 17.46
N GLU A 119 -3.42 -5.78 17.72
CA GLU A 119 -4.42 -6.73 17.20
C GLU A 119 -4.37 -6.85 15.67
N ILE A 120 -4.42 -5.70 14.97
CA ILE A 120 -4.36 -5.67 13.49
C ILE A 120 -3.09 -6.34 13.00
N LYS A 121 -1.96 -6.01 13.63
CA LYS A 121 -0.65 -6.57 13.26
C LYS A 121 -0.63 -8.08 13.47
N ASP A 122 -1.13 -8.57 14.60
CA ASP A 122 -1.08 -9.98 14.95
C ASP A 122 -1.98 -10.81 14.02
N ILE A 123 -3.20 -10.34 13.70
CA ILE A 123 -4.09 -10.97 12.71
C ILE A 123 -3.41 -11.07 11.34
N LEU A 124 -2.79 -9.98 10.87
CA LEU A 124 -2.13 -9.97 9.56
C LEU A 124 -0.89 -10.87 9.52
N VAL A 125 -0.09 -10.90 10.59
CA VAL A 125 1.11 -11.74 10.68
C VAL A 125 0.75 -13.22 10.76
N GLN A 126 -0.29 -13.58 11.53
CA GLN A 126 -0.77 -14.95 11.63
C GLN A 126 -1.27 -15.48 10.29
N TYR A 127 -1.93 -14.64 9.49
CA TYR A 127 -2.38 -15.04 8.16
C TYR A 127 -1.23 -15.13 7.15
N ASP A 128 -0.50 -14.03 6.93
CA ASP A 128 0.59 -13.97 5.96
C ASP A 128 1.58 -12.86 6.31
N ARG A 129 2.79 -13.26 6.71
CA ARG A 129 3.90 -12.35 7.02
C ARG A 129 4.21 -11.38 5.87
N SER A 130 3.95 -11.76 4.61
CA SER A 130 4.22 -10.92 3.44
C SER A 130 3.31 -9.71 3.29
N LEU A 131 2.19 -9.66 4.03
CA LEU A 131 1.32 -8.47 4.11
C LEU A 131 2.04 -7.29 4.80
N LEU A 132 3.01 -7.57 5.67
CA LEU A 132 3.79 -6.55 6.36
C LEU A 132 5.24 -6.52 5.89
N VAL A 133 5.89 -7.67 5.80
CA VAL A 133 7.31 -7.76 5.46
C VAL A 133 7.49 -7.95 3.96
N ALA A 134 8.33 -7.13 3.32
CA ALA A 134 8.57 -7.23 1.89
C ALA A 134 9.42 -8.47 1.57
N ASP A 135 9.07 -9.16 0.48
CA ASP A 135 9.86 -10.28 -0.02
C ASP A 135 11.13 -9.76 -0.73
N PRO A 136 12.33 -10.05 -0.22
CA PRO A 136 13.58 -9.51 -0.75
C PRO A 136 13.98 -10.14 -2.09
N ARG A 137 13.37 -11.26 -2.51
CA ARG A 137 13.80 -12.02 -3.70
C ARG A 137 13.77 -11.16 -4.98
N ARG A 138 14.84 -11.26 -5.77
CA ARG A 138 15.02 -10.60 -7.08
C ARG A 138 15.62 -11.59 -8.09
N CYS A 139 15.49 -11.27 -9.38
CA CYS A 139 16.08 -12.09 -10.43
C CYS A 139 17.60 -12.00 -10.36
N GLU A 140 18.27 -13.15 -10.30
CA GLU A 140 19.72 -13.25 -10.42
C GLU A 140 20.14 -12.81 -11.84
N PRO A 141 21.26 -12.09 -12.00
CA PRO A 141 21.79 -11.74 -13.32
C PRO A 141 22.11 -12.99 -14.16
N LYS A 142 21.88 -12.92 -15.47
CA LYS A 142 22.34 -13.94 -16.43
C LYS A 142 23.86 -14.10 -16.36
N LYS A 143 24.34 -15.35 -16.46
CA LYS A 143 25.77 -15.66 -16.59
C LYS A 143 26.07 -16.09 -18.03
N PHE A 144 27.29 -15.83 -18.51
CA PHE A 144 27.73 -16.27 -19.84
C PHE A 144 27.70 -17.79 -19.95
N GLY A 145 27.65 -18.36 -21.16
CA GLY A 145 27.69 -19.83 -21.35
C GLY A 145 26.38 -20.56 -21.03
N GLY A 146 25.26 -19.87 -21.13
CA GLY A 146 23.93 -20.46 -21.01
C GLY A 146 22.82 -19.41 -21.14
N PRO A 147 21.55 -19.82 -21.19
CA PRO A 147 20.43 -18.90 -21.36
C PRO A 147 20.08 -18.12 -20.08
N GLY A 148 20.43 -18.62 -18.88
CA GLY A 148 19.98 -18.07 -17.60
C GLY A 148 21.08 -17.84 -16.56
N ALA A 149 20.68 -17.56 -15.33
CA ALA A 149 21.61 -17.35 -14.22
C ALA A 149 22.40 -18.63 -13.86
N ARG A 150 21.73 -19.79 -13.91
CA ARG A 150 22.30 -21.10 -13.55
C ARG A 150 22.26 -22.12 -14.68
N ALA A 151 21.32 -21.99 -15.61
CA ALA A 151 21.20 -22.87 -16.77
C ALA A 151 22.42 -22.71 -17.69
N ARG A 152 23.01 -23.84 -18.09
CA ARG A 152 24.14 -23.93 -19.02
C ARG A 152 23.69 -24.60 -20.32
N TYR A 153 24.36 -24.27 -21.42
CA TYR A 153 24.13 -25.01 -22.67
C TYR A 153 24.55 -26.47 -22.50
N GLN A 154 23.80 -27.38 -23.13
CA GLN A 154 24.09 -28.80 -23.13
C GLN A 154 25.47 -29.03 -23.77
N LYS A 155 26.30 -29.82 -23.11
CA LYS A 155 27.60 -30.25 -23.65
C LYS A 155 27.41 -31.56 -24.41
N SER A 156 28.08 -31.71 -25.55
CA SER A 156 27.90 -32.82 -26.47
C SER A 156 28.85 -33.99 -26.25
N TYR A 157 29.51 -34.10 -25.08
CA TYR A 157 30.66 -34.99 -24.89
C TYR A 157 30.41 -36.43 -25.38
N ARG A 158 30.98 -36.65 -26.57
CA ARG A 158 31.45 -37.85 -27.23
C ARG A 158 32.81 -37.46 -27.80
#